data_AF-A0A162RBN8-F1
#
_entry.id   AF-A0A162RBN8-F1
#
_cell.length_a   1.000
_cell.length_b   1.000
_cell.length_c   1.000
_cell.angle_alpha   90.00
_cell.angle_beta   90.00
_cell.angle_gamma   90.00
#
_symmetry.space_group_name_H-M   'P 1'
#
loop_
_entity.id
_entity.type
_entity.pdbx_description
1 polymer ?
#
loop_
_entity_poly.entity_id
_entity_poly.type
_entity_poly.pdbx_seq_one_letter_code
_entity_poly.pdbx_strand_id
1 'polypeptide(L)'
;MAPVKTSTAAVKKSKFVIDCSGPANDKIFDAAAFEKYLHDRIKVDGRTNNLGEAVTISRSADNKITVVANIAFSKRYLKYLTKKFLKKNQIRDWLRVIATDKQTFELRYFNIANDEEAEDDEE
;
A
#
# COMPACT_ATOMS: atom_id res chain seq x y z
N MET A 1 -5.92 -33.14 19.29
CA MET A 1 -5.94 -31.67 19.12
C MET A 1 -7.06 -31.37 18.11
N ALA A 2 -8.13 -30.70 18.54
CA ALA A 2 -9.30 -30.46 17.68
C ALA A 2 -8.99 -29.36 16.65
N PRO A 3 -9.47 -29.46 15.40
CA PRO A 3 -9.30 -28.40 14.42
C PRO A 3 -10.13 -27.18 14.83
N VAL A 4 -9.47 -26.03 14.94
CA VAL A 4 -10.13 -24.73 15.16
C VAL A 4 -10.97 -24.42 13.92
N LYS A 5 -12.29 -24.42 14.07
CA LYS A 5 -13.23 -24.03 13.02
C LYS A 5 -13.18 -22.51 12.84
N THR A 6 -12.47 -22.04 11.81
CA THR A 6 -12.59 -20.66 11.33
C THR A 6 -13.91 -20.51 10.58
N SER A 7 -14.79 -19.66 11.10
CA SER A 7 -16.08 -19.31 10.53
C SER A 7 -15.89 -18.55 9.21
N THR A 8 -16.19 -19.19 8.08
CA THR A 8 -16.20 -18.54 6.75
C THR A 8 -17.49 -17.75 6.56
N ALA A 9 -17.58 -16.57 7.16
CA ALA A 9 -18.49 -15.54 6.68
C ALA A 9 -18.04 -15.14 5.25
N ALA A 10 -18.96 -15.00 4.30
CA ALA A 10 -18.64 -14.61 2.92
C ALA A 10 -17.92 -13.26 2.91
N VAL A 11 -16.59 -13.29 2.85
CA VAL A 11 -15.79 -12.08 2.94
C VAL A 11 -15.90 -11.33 1.62
N LYS A 12 -16.38 -10.08 1.69
CA LYS A 12 -16.47 -9.22 0.51
C LYS A 12 -15.08 -9.00 -0.06
N LYS A 13 -14.88 -9.45 -1.30
CA LYS A 13 -13.69 -9.20 -2.10
C LYS A 13 -13.42 -7.69 -2.15
N SER A 14 -12.29 -7.28 -1.59
CA SER A 14 -11.90 -5.87 -1.48
C SER A 14 -10.78 -5.60 -2.47
N LYS A 15 -10.97 -4.58 -3.31
CA LYS A 15 -9.97 -4.12 -4.28
C LYS A 15 -9.41 -2.79 -3.81
N PHE A 16 -8.09 -2.69 -3.74
CA PHE A 16 -7.38 -1.46 -3.45
C PHE A 16 -6.41 -1.15 -4.59
N VAL A 17 -6.28 0.13 -4.92
CA VAL A 17 -5.39 0.59 -5.99
C VAL A 17 -4.45 1.65 -5.41
N ILE A 18 -3.18 1.54 -5.75
CA ILE A 18 -2.13 2.49 -5.40
C ILE A 18 -1.59 3.06 -6.70
N ASP A 19 -1.84 4.34 -6.92
CA ASP A 19 -1.34 5.08 -8.08
C ASP A 19 0.05 5.64 -7.76
N CYS A 20 1.06 5.06 -8.39
CA CYS A 20 2.45 5.49 -8.27
C CYS A 20 2.95 6.19 -9.54
N SER A 21 2.06 6.52 -10.48
CA SER A 21 2.41 6.97 -11.84
C SER A 21 3.32 8.19 -11.87
N GLY A 22 2.99 9.26 -11.13
CA GLY A 22 3.81 10.48 -11.07
C GLY A 22 5.26 10.17 -10.68
N PRO A 23 5.51 9.67 -9.46
CA PRO A 23 6.87 9.39 -9.00
C PRO A 23 7.60 8.27 -9.76
N ALA A 24 6.86 7.32 -10.34
CA ALA A 24 7.44 6.22 -11.11
C ALA A 24 7.92 6.67 -12.49
N ASN A 25 7.19 7.57 -13.16
CA ASN A 25 7.59 8.14 -14.44
C ASN A 25 8.85 8.99 -14.31
N ASP A 26 9.00 9.70 -13.18
CA ASP A 26 10.17 10.50 -12.83
C ASP A 26 11.35 9.65 -12.32
N LYS A 27 11.20 8.31 -12.26
CA LYS A 27 12.19 7.33 -11.77
C LYS A 27 12.59 7.50 -10.30
N ILE A 28 11.82 8.25 -9.51
CA ILE A 28 12.03 8.42 -8.07
C ILE A 28 11.47 7.22 -7.29
N PHE A 29 10.43 6.59 -7.83
CA PHE A 29 9.77 5.44 -7.22
C PHE A 29 9.83 4.20 -8.13
N ASP A 30 10.40 3.11 -7.63
CA ASP A 30 10.40 1.83 -8.35
C ASP A 30 9.16 0.99 -7.99
N ALA A 31 8.19 0.95 -8.91
CA ALA A 31 6.98 0.16 -8.77
C ALA A 31 7.23 -1.35 -8.71
N ALA A 32 8.27 -1.87 -9.38
CA ALA A 32 8.60 -3.29 -9.36
C ALA A 32 9.20 -3.70 -8.01
N ALA A 33 10.11 -2.89 -7.47
CA ALA A 33 10.63 -3.09 -6.12
C ALA A 33 9.53 -3.01 -5.05
N PHE A 34 8.56 -2.10 -5.24
CA PHE A 34 7.45 -1.98 -4.31
C PHE A 34 6.46 -3.15 -4.40
N GLU A 35 6.18 -3.67 -5.60
CA GLU A 35 5.39 -4.90 -5.78
C GLU A 35 6.01 -6.08 -5.02
N LYS A 36 7.32 -6.31 -5.19
CA LYS A 36 8.06 -7.34 -4.45
C LYS A 36 8.00 -7.10 -2.94
N TYR A 37 8.18 -5.85 -2.50
CA TYR A 37 8.08 -5.51 -1.08
C TYR A 37 6.71 -5.85 -0.49
N LEU A 38 5.62 -5.62 -1.22
CA LEU A 38 4.28 -5.99 -0.76
C LEU A 38 4.11 -7.51 -0.66
N HIS A 39 4.65 -8.27 -1.62
CA HIS A 39 4.67 -9.73 -1.53
C HIS A 39 5.35 -10.24 -0.25
N ASP A 40 6.51 -9.66 0.09
CA ASP A 40 7.31 -10.11 1.24
C ASP A 40 6.75 -9.64 2.59
N ARG A 41 6.04 -8.50 2.62
CA ARG A 41 5.71 -7.79 3.87
C ARG A 41 4.24 -7.80 4.24
N ILE A 42 3.34 -8.09 3.31
CA ILE A 42 1.93 -8.30 3.65
C ILE A 42 1.81 -9.54 4.52
N LYS A 43 1.10 -9.37 5.63
CA LYS A 43 0.76 -10.45 6.56
C LYS A 43 -0.66 -10.91 6.35
N VAL A 44 -0.83 -12.23 6.35
CA VAL A 44 -2.12 -12.92 6.43
C VAL A 44 -2.05 -13.84 7.65
N ASP A 45 -3.03 -13.73 8.55
CA ASP A 45 -3.04 -14.45 9.84
C ASP A 45 -1.76 -14.27 10.68
N GLY A 46 -1.22 -13.04 10.66
CA GLY A 46 -0.03 -12.66 11.43
C GLY A 46 1.31 -13.08 10.81
N ARG A 47 1.32 -13.85 9.72
CA ARG A 47 2.53 -14.36 9.06
C ARG A 47 2.75 -13.72 7.68
N THR A 48 4.01 -13.43 7.36
CA THR A 48 4.42 -13.04 6.00
C THR A 48 4.55 -14.27 5.10
N ASN A 49 4.62 -14.07 3.79
CA ASN A 49 4.73 -15.14 2.78
C ASN A 49 3.56 -16.16 2.80
N ASN A 50 2.40 -15.76 3.31
CA ASN A 50 1.20 -16.60 3.41
C ASN A 50 0.04 -16.03 2.56
N LEU A 51 0.34 -15.55 1.35
CA LEU A 51 -0.63 -14.82 0.51
C LEU A 51 -1.67 -15.74 -0.12
N GLY A 52 -1.25 -16.93 -0.59
CA GLY A 52 -2.13 -17.94 -1.19
C GLY A 52 -3.16 -17.36 -2.16
N GLU A 53 -4.42 -17.73 -1.97
CA GLU A 53 -5.57 -17.13 -2.68
C GLU A 53 -6.21 -15.95 -1.91
N ALA A 54 -5.65 -15.61 -0.74
CA ALA A 54 -6.22 -14.61 0.15
C ALA A 54 -5.94 -13.18 -0.35
N VAL A 55 -4.74 -12.94 -0.89
CA VAL A 55 -4.34 -11.63 -1.44
C VAL A 55 -3.58 -11.82 -2.74
N THR A 56 -4.05 -11.16 -3.80
CA THR A 56 -3.38 -11.08 -5.10
C THR A 56 -2.88 -9.65 -5.31
N ILE A 57 -1.61 -9.52 -5.67
CA ILE A 57 -0.96 -8.24 -5.97
C ILE A 57 -0.63 -8.26 -7.46
N SER A 58 -0.88 -7.15 -8.15
CA SER A 58 -0.59 -7.02 -9.57
C SER A 58 -0.19 -5.59 -9.90
N ARG A 59 0.80 -5.45 -10.77
CA ARG A 59 1.21 -4.16 -11.35
C ARG A 59 0.61 -4.00 -12.76
N SER A 60 -0.10 -2.90 -12.97
CA SER A 60 -0.56 -2.47 -14.29
C SER A 60 0.53 -1.71 -15.05
N ALA A 61 0.38 -1.62 -16.38
CA ALA A 61 1.30 -0.88 -17.25
C ALA A 61 1.44 0.61 -16.88
N ASP A 62 0.40 1.21 -16.30
CA ASP A 62 0.37 2.62 -15.90
C ASP A 62 1.06 2.89 -14.54
N ASN A 63 1.96 2.02 -14.09
CA ASN A 63 2.62 2.10 -12.77
C ASN A 63 1.65 2.13 -11.58
N LYS A 64 0.46 1.54 -11.75
CA LYS A 64 -0.53 1.35 -10.69
C LYS A 64 -0.42 -0.05 -10.12
N ILE A 65 -0.47 -0.16 -8.80
CA ILE A 65 -0.48 -1.46 -8.11
C ILE A 65 -1.89 -1.73 -7.59
N THR A 66 -2.43 -2.86 -8.03
CA THR A 66 -3.74 -3.34 -7.60
C THR A 66 -3.56 -4.48 -6.62
N VAL A 67 -4.16 -4.34 -5.44
CA VAL A 67 -4.21 -5.36 -4.40
C VAL A 67 -5.66 -5.83 -4.27
N VAL A 68 -5.89 -7.10 -4.56
CA VAL A 68 -7.18 -7.75 -4.44
C VAL A 68 -7.12 -8.69 -3.24
N ALA A 69 -7.95 -8.45 -2.25
CA ALA A 69 -8.03 -9.27 -1.04
C ALA A 69 -9.40 -9.97 -0.95
N ASN A 70 -9.37 -11.28 -0.74
CA ASN A 70 -10.54 -12.12 -0.47
C ASN A 70 -10.79 -12.29 1.04
N ILE A 71 -9.97 -11.65 1.88
CA ILE A 71 -10.05 -11.64 3.34
C ILE A 71 -10.33 -10.21 3.85
N ALA A 72 -10.63 -10.09 5.14
CA ALA A 72 -10.77 -8.80 5.80
C ALA A 72 -9.44 -8.04 5.74
N PHE A 73 -9.36 -7.09 4.82
CA PHE A 73 -8.12 -6.37 4.53
C PHE A 73 -8.39 -4.88 4.55
N SER A 74 -7.51 -4.13 5.22
CA SER A 74 -7.73 -2.70 5.42
C SER A 74 -6.84 -1.86 4.52
N LYS A 75 -7.44 -0.83 3.95
CA LYS A 75 -6.74 0.22 3.21
C LYS A 75 -5.63 0.87 4.05
N ARG A 76 -5.87 1.05 5.36
CA ARG A 76 -4.90 1.61 6.31
C ARG A 76 -3.61 0.79 6.40
N TYR A 77 -3.71 -0.54 6.31
CA TYR A 77 -2.53 -1.40 6.34
C TYR A 77 -1.63 -1.20 5.11
N LEU A 78 -2.23 -1.03 3.93
CA LEU A 78 -1.46 -0.65 2.73
C LEU A 78 -0.80 0.71 2.87
N LYS A 79 -1.48 1.71 3.45
CA LYS A 79 -0.88 3.04 3.74
C LYS A 79 0.32 2.94 4.68
N TYR A 80 0.25 2.05 5.68
CA TYR A 80 1.40 1.80 6.56
C TYR A 80 2.57 1.19 5.79
N LEU A 81 2.33 0.16 4.97
CA LEU A 81 3.37 -0.51 4.19
C LEU A 81 4.00 0.42 3.14
N THR A 82 3.21 1.24 2.44
CA THR A 82 3.73 2.25 1.51
C THR A 82 4.62 3.26 2.24
N LYS A 83 4.15 3.87 3.34
CA LYS A 83 4.97 4.80 4.15
C LYS A 83 6.27 4.14 4.64
N LYS A 84 6.21 2.87 5.04
CA LYS A 84 7.38 2.11 5.49
C LYS A 84 8.39 1.88 4.37
N PHE A 85 7.92 1.58 3.17
CA PHE A 85 8.78 1.47 1.98
C PHE A 85 9.43 2.82 1.63
N LEU A 86 8.65 3.92 1.62
CA LEU A 86 9.17 5.26 1.36
C LEU A 86 10.27 5.66 2.36
N LYS A 87 10.09 5.34 3.65
CA LYS A 87 11.12 5.62 4.67
C LYS A 87 12.38 4.77 4.48
N LYS A 88 12.23 3.48 4.14
CA LYS A 88 13.36 2.59 3.89
C LYS A 88 14.20 3.06 2.70
N ASN A 89 13.57 3.64 1.68
CA ASN A 89 14.21 4.13 0.47
C ASN A 89 14.58 5.63 0.55
N GLN A 90 14.43 6.27 1.71
CA GLN A 90 14.75 7.68 1.95
C GLN A 90 14.03 8.69 1.02
N ILE A 91 12.83 8.35 0.54
CA ILE A 91 12.01 9.20 -0.35
C ILE A 91 10.76 9.76 0.34
N ARG A 92 10.73 9.72 1.68
CA ARG A 92 9.60 10.21 2.47
C ARG A 92 9.44 11.73 2.37
N ASP A 93 10.55 12.46 2.22
CA ASP A 93 10.52 13.92 2.27
C ASP A 93 10.04 14.53 0.95
N TRP A 94 10.04 13.73 -0.12
CA TRP A 94 9.55 14.14 -1.44
C TRP A 94 8.13 13.70 -1.71
N LEU A 95 7.67 12.60 -1.09
CA LEU A 95 6.41 11.94 -1.44
C LEU A 95 5.49 11.73 -0.23
N ARG A 96 4.22 12.08 -0.42
CA ARG A 96 3.12 11.78 0.51
C ARG A 96 2.09 10.83 -0.08
N VAL A 97 1.57 9.96 0.78
CA VAL A 97 0.50 9.00 0.43
C VAL A 97 -0.87 9.63 0.76
N ILE A 98 -1.63 9.98 -0.28
CA ILE A 98 -2.96 10.59 -0.16
C ILE A 98 -4.04 9.59 -0.58
N ALA A 99 -5.19 9.61 0.09
CA ALA A 99 -6.36 8.87 -0.35
C ALA A 99 -7.15 9.73 -1.34
N THR A 100 -7.35 9.24 -2.56
CA THR A 100 -8.19 9.89 -3.56
C THR A 100 -9.64 9.47 -3.38
N ASP A 101 -9.90 8.16 -3.33
CA ASP A 101 -11.22 7.59 -3.03
C ASP A 101 -11.17 6.57 -1.89
N LYS A 102 -12.32 5.97 -1.57
CA LYS A 102 -12.41 4.93 -0.53
C LYS A 102 -11.51 3.73 -0.77
N GLN A 103 -11.16 3.42 -2.01
CA GLN A 103 -10.34 2.25 -2.40
C GLN A 103 -8.97 2.61 -3.01
N THR A 104 -8.74 3.87 -3.31
CA THR A 104 -7.59 4.34 -4.12
C THR A 104 -6.65 5.22 -3.29
N PHE A 105 -5.36 5.03 -3.48
CA PHE A 105 -4.31 5.91 -2.98
C PHE A 105 -3.52 6.49 -4.14
N GLU A 106 -2.92 7.64 -3.91
CA GLU A 106 -2.02 8.29 -4.85
C GLU A 106 -0.76 8.75 -4.10
N LEU A 107 0.40 8.56 -4.73
CA LEU A 107 1.65 9.17 -4.30
C LEU A 107 1.77 10.56 -4.92
N ARG A 108 1.76 11.61 -4.09
CA ARG A 108 1.93 13.00 -4.53
C ARG A 108 3.20 13.60 -3.98
N TYR A 109 3.77 14.55 -4.71
CA TYR A 109 4.87 15.36 -4.21
C TYR A 109 4.43 16.28 -3.06
N PHE A 110 5.36 16.57 -2.15
CA PHE A 110 5.24 17.74 -1.28
C PHE A 110 5.43 19.01 -2.10
N ASN A 111 4.69 20.06 -1.74
CA ASN A 111 4.80 21.35 -2.41
C ASN A 111 5.82 22.18 -1.62
N ILE A 112 7.10 22.05 -2.00
CA ILE A 112 8.24 22.64 -1.25
C ILE A 112 8.11 24.17 -1.10
N ALA A 113 7.33 24.83 -1.97
CA ALA A 113 7.08 26.26 -1.88
C ALA A 113 6.21 26.69 -0.68
N ASN A 114 5.66 25.77 0.12
CA ASN A 114 4.69 26.08 1.17
C ASN A 114 4.98 25.39 2.53
N ASP A 115 6.14 24.74 2.68
CA ASP A 115 6.52 23.93 3.86
C ASP A 115 7.27 24.72 4.95
N GLU A 116 7.42 26.05 4.84
CA GLU A 116 7.85 26.88 5.98
C GLU A 116 6.72 27.14 7.01
N GLU A 117 5.47 26.78 6.72
CA GLU A 117 4.31 27.09 7.59
C GLU A 117 3.58 25.87 8.19
N ALA A 118 3.98 24.63 7.87
CA ALA A 118 3.18 23.43 8.21
C ALA A 118 3.81 22.48 9.26
N GLU A 119 4.77 22.96 10.07
CA GLU A 119 5.40 22.15 11.12
C GLU A 119 4.54 21.91 12.38
N ASP A 120 3.28 22.39 12.46
CA ASP A 120 2.52 22.43 13.73
C ASP A 120 1.27 21.51 13.84
N ASP A 121 1.14 20.44 13.07
CA ASP A 121 -0.10 19.61 13.10
C ASP A 121 0.14 18.07 13.08
N GLU A 122 1.09 17.58 13.88
CA GLU A 122 1.16 16.14 14.25
C GLU A 122 1.42 15.94 15.77
N GLU A 123 0.43 16.27 16.62
CA GLU A 123 0.17 15.56 17.89
C GLU A 123 -1.09 14.68 17.77
#